data_AF-A0AA41APZ1-F1
#
_entry.id   AF-A0AA41APZ1-F1
#
_cell.length_a   1.000
_cell.length_b   1.000
_cell.length_c   1.000
_cell.angle_alpha   90.00
_cell.angle_beta   90.00
_cell.angle_gamma   90.00
#
_symmetry.space_group_name_H-M   'P 1'
#
loop_
_entity.id
_entity.type
_entity.pdbx_description
1 polymer ?
#
loop_
_entity_poly.entity_id
_entity_poly.type
_entity_poly.pdbx_seq_one_letter_code
_entity_poly.pdbx_strand_id
1 'polypeptide(L)'
;MTAGITLTDTANGTTAEHELAALQREHGRPLFALLLRLSDGDRQRAEDLVQETLVRAWQHPEALRADDFDSVRPWLLTVARRLAIDARRARQARPPEVGDAVLENARVCADHAERAAAALDVREAVKTLTPEHREVLVLVYFQGASVAEAAAALGIPPGTVKSRAYYALRAMRRVLPGYAADLR
;
A
#
# COMPACT_ATOMS: atom_id res chain seq x y z
N MET A 1 -36.28 -34.33 21.31
CA MET A 1 -35.48 -33.89 22.48
C MET A 1 -34.04 -33.77 22.04
N THR A 2 -33.43 -32.67 22.45
CA THR A 2 -32.25 -31.99 21.92
C THR A 2 -30.93 -32.51 22.49
N ALA A 3 -29.83 -32.09 21.85
CA ALA A 3 -28.44 -32.00 22.32
C ALA A 3 -27.52 -33.17 21.90
N GLY A 4 -26.31 -32.95 21.38
CA GLY A 4 -25.59 -31.69 21.18
C GLY A 4 -24.41 -31.89 20.23
N ILE A 5 -24.16 -30.89 19.40
CA ILE A 5 -23.00 -30.75 18.54
C ILE A 5 -21.84 -30.29 19.43
N THR A 6 -20.81 -31.12 19.58
CA THR A 6 -19.56 -30.73 20.23
C THR A 6 -18.73 -29.90 19.25
N LEU A 7 -18.68 -28.59 19.50
CA LEU A 7 -17.66 -27.68 18.98
C LEU A 7 -16.26 -28.18 19.41
N THR A 8 -15.37 -28.35 18.44
CA THR A 8 -13.92 -28.23 18.66
C THR A 8 -13.35 -27.33 17.58
N ASP A 9 -13.40 -26.01 17.83
CA ASP A 9 -12.71 -24.97 17.06
C ASP A 9 -11.84 -24.15 18.03
N THR A 10 -10.73 -24.74 18.46
CA THR A 10 -9.74 -24.07 19.34
C THR A 10 -8.33 -24.11 18.76
N ALA A 11 -8.11 -24.83 17.65
CA ALA A 11 -6.78 -24.97 17.02
C ALA A 11 -6.45 -23.85 16.00
N ASN A 12 -7.45 -23.10 15.53
CA ASN A 12 -7.25 -22.02 14.55
C ASN A 12 -6.73 -20.71 15.18
N GLY A 13 -7.05 -20.44 16.46
CA GLY A 13 -6.71 -19.16 17.10
C GLY A 13 -5.21 -18.95 17.26
N THR A 14 -4.49 -19.93 17.83
CA THR A 14 -3.07 -19.81 18.16
C THR A 14 -2.17 -19.77 16.91
N THR A 15 -2.51 -20.53 15.87
CA THR A 15 -1.76 -20.52 14.61
C THR A 15 -1.86 -19.16 13.93
N ALA A 16 -3.07 -18.63 13.84
CA ALA A 16 -3.30 -17.35 13.20
C ALA A 16 -2.65 -16.20 14.00
N GLU A 17 -2.74 -16.17 15.33
CA GLU A 17 -2.05 -15.17 16.18
C GLU A 17 -0.53 -15.11 15.93
N HIS A 18 0.10 -16.27 15.77
CA HIS A 18 1.53 -16.36 15.45
C HIS A 18 1.86 -15.82 14.05
N GLU A 19 1.00 -16.05 13.06
CA GLU A 19 1.14 -15.50 11.70
C GLU A 19 1.07 -13.96 11.72
N LEU A 20 0.11 -13.39 12.47
CA LEU A 20 -0.02 -11.95 12.62
C LEU A 20 1.19 -11.32 13.34
N ALA A 21 1.67 -11.97 14.40
CA ALA A 21 2.86 -11.53 15.12
C ALA A 21 4.12 -11.59 14.26
N ALA A 22 4.27 -12.61 13.41
CA ALA A 22 5.35 -12.69 12.44
C ALA A 22 5.29 -11.54 11.44
N LEU A 23 4.11 -11.30 10.86
CA LEU A 23 3.87 -10.24 9.89
C LEU A 23 4.15 -8.84 10.48
N GLN A 24 3.75 -8.61 11.73
CA GLN A 24 4.06 -7.37 12.45
C GLN A 24 5.57 -7.20 12.70
N ARG A 25 6.27 -8.26 13.12
CA ARG A 25 7.73 -8.19 13.34
C ARG A 25 8.49 -7.88 12.05
N GLU A 26 8.07 -8.49 10.94
CA GLU A 26 8.77 -8.37 9.67
C GLU A 26 8.41 -7.08 8.91
N HIS A 27 7.14 -6.69 8.89
CA HIS A 27 6.65 -5.61 8.03
C HIS A 27 6.18 -4.38 8.78
N GLY A 28 6.01 -4.43 10.11
CA GLY A 28 5.52 -3.31 10.91
C GLY A 28 6.38 -2.04 10.79
N ARG A 29 7.71 -2.17 10.84
CA ARG A 29 8.64 -1.03 10.68
C ARG A 29 8.58 -0.41 9.28
N PRO A 30 8.71 -1.17 8.18
CA PRO A 30 8.51 -0.63 6.83
C PRO A 30 7.13 0.02 6.62
N LEU A 31 6.06 -0.60 7.10
CA LEU A 31 4.70 -0.07 6.99
C LEU A 31 4.56 1.25 7.75
N PHE A 32 5.02 1.29 9.00
CA PHE A 32 4.99 2.51 9.81
C PHE A 32 5.78 3.65 9.16
N ALA A 33 6.97 3.38 8.63
CA ALA A 33 7.78 4.40 7.95
C ALA A 33 7.09 4.96 6.70
N LEU A 34 6.41 4.11 5.92
CA LEU A 34 5.59 4.55 4.78
C LEU A 34 4.41 5.41 5.25
N LEU A 35 3.65 4.90 6.22
CA LEU A 35 2.40 5.50 6.68
C LEU A 35 2.62 6.82 7.43
N LEU A 36 3.73 6.95 8.16
CA LEU A 36 4.13 8.21 8.79
C LEU A 36 4.35 9.32 7.75
N ARG A 37 4.93 8.97 6.60
CA ARG A 37 5.11 9.93 5.49
C ARG A 37 3.78 10.27 4.83
N LEU A 38 2.92 9.29 4.60
CA LEU A 38 1.61 9.50 3.97
C LEU A 38 0.61 10.21 4.89
N SER A 39 0.92 10.30 6.19
CA SER A 39 0.12 10.97 7.21
C SER A 39 0.73 12.32 7.64
N ASP A 40 1.59 12.92 6.82
CA ASP A 40 2.22 14.23 7.08
C ASP A 40 2.96 14.28 8.44
N GLY A 41 3.52 13.16 8.90
CA GLY A 41 4.24 13.04 10.16
C GLY A 41 3.36 12.76 11.39
N ASP A 42 2.04 12.62 11.23
CA ASP A 42 1.11 12.23 12.28
C ASP A 42 1.36 10.78 12.71
N ARG A 43 2.04 10.63 13.86
CA ARG A 43 2.44 9.32 14.40
C ARG A 43 1.24 8.46 14.76
N GLN A 44 0.26 9.02 15.45
CA GLN A 44 -0.90 8.26 15.93
C GLN A 44 -1.68 7.70 14.74
N ARG A 45 -1.92 8.54 13.73
CA ARG A 45 -2.59 8.11 12.51
C ARG A 45 -1.79 7.04 11.75
N ALA A 46 -0.47 7.16 11.72
CA ALA A 46 0.37 6.15 11.09
C ALA A 46 0.28 4.80 11.82
N GLU A 47 0.24 4.79 13.16
CA GLU A 47 0.05 3.58 13.96
C GLU A 47 -1.33 2.96 13.70
N ASP A 48 -2.39 3.76 13.68
CA ASP A 48 -3.75 3.29 13.38
C ASP A 48 -3.84 2.63 11.99
N LEU A 49 -3.21 3.26 10.98
CA LEU A 49 -3.18 2.72 9.62
C LEU A 49 -2.34 1.44 9.52
N VAL A 50 -1.28 1.28 10.32
CA VAL A 50 -0.53 0.02 10.41
C VAL A 50 -1.47 -1.05 10.95
N GLN A 51 -2.14 -0.80 12.07
CA GLN A 51 -3.05 -1.78 12.69
C GLN A 51 -4.16 -2.20 11.73
N GLU A 52 -4.83 -1.25 11.09
CA GLU A 52 -5.87 -1.55 10.09
C GLU A 52 -5.33 -2.38 8.91
N THR A 53 -4.08 -2.13 8.48
CA THR A 53 -3.44 -2.94 7.43
C THR A 53 -3.25 -4.39 7.88
N LEU A 54 -2.80 -4.60 9.12
CA LEU A 54 -2.61 -5.95 9.69
C LEU A 54 -3.95 -6.67 9.91
N VAL A 55 -4.98 -5.96 10.35
CA VAL A 55 -6.34 -6.49 10.50
C VAL A 55 -6.89 -6.95 9.15
N ARG A 56 -6.67 -6.18 8.08
CA ARG A 56 -7.06 -6.62 6.73
C ARG A 56 -6.23 -7.82 6.26
N ALA A 57 -4.95 -7.87 6.59
CA ALA A 57 -4.11 -9.03 6.29
C ALA A 57 -4.69 -10.30 6.93
N TRP A 58 -5.06 -10.22 8.20
CA TRP A 58 -5.73 -11.30 8.93
C TRP A 58 -7.04 -11.76 8.27
N GLN A 59 -7.87 -10.81 7.81
CA GLN A 59 -9.15 -11.10 7.16
C GLN A 59 -9.01 -11.69 5.75
N HIS A 60 -7.81 -11.65 5.17
CA HIS A 60 -7.49 -12.14 3.83
C HIS A 60 -6.39 -13.21 3.87
N PRO A 61 -6.62 -14.36 4.51
CA PRO A 61 -5.63 -15.42 4.65
C PRO A 61 -5.16 -15.97 3.29
N GLU A 62 -5.96 -15.87 2.23
CA GLU A 62 -5.58 -16.18 0.86
C GLU A 62 -4.44 -15.30 0.32
N ALA A 63 -4.30 -14.07 0.81
CA ALA A 63 -3.19 -13.18 0.48
C ALA A 63 -1.93 -13.48 1.32
N LEU A 64 -2.07 -14.22 2.42
CA LEU A 64 -0.99 -14.65 3.31
C LEU A 64 -0.47 -16.06 3.02
N ARG A 65 -1.26 -16.87 2.30
CA ARG A 65 -1.01 -18.27 1.97
C ARG A 65 -0.01 -18.52 0.84
N ALA A 66 0.62 -17.48 0.32
CA ALA A 66 1.71 -17.70 -0.61
C ALA A 66 2.94 -18.15 0.19
N ASP A 67 3.47 -19.33 -0.13
CA ASP A 67 4.58 -19.99 0.56
C ASP A 67 5.90 -19.15 0.61
N ASP A 68 5.89 -17.95 0.01
CA ASP A 68 6.93 -16.93 0.07
C ASP A 68 6.40 -15.61 0.65
N PHE A 69 6.94 -15.19 1.81
CA PHE A 69 6.69 -13.90 2.45
C PHE A 69 7.01 -12.70 1.52
N ASP A 70 7.88 -12.87 0.52
CA ASP A 70 8.19 -11.86 -0.50
C ASP A 70 6.97 -11.47 -1.36
N SER A 71 5.93 -12.31 -1.41
CA SER A 71 4.68 -12.02 -2.13
C SER A 71 3.67 -11.20 -1.30
N VAL A 72 3.77 -11.25 0.03
CA VAL A 72 2.84 -10.59 0.97
C VAL A 72 3.16 -9.10 1.10
N ARG A 73 4.45 -8.76 1.11
CA ARG A 73 4.91 -7.37 1.27
C ARG A 73 4.35 -6.41 0.20
N PRO A 74 4.36 -6.72 -1.11
CA PRO A 74 3.72 -5.88 -2.12
C PRO A 74 2.22 -5.64 -1.87
N TRP A 75 1.52 -6.67 -1.39
CA TRP A 75 0.10 -6.56 -1.05
C TRP A 75 -0.12 -5.65 0.17
N LEU A 76 0.64 -5.83 1.25
CA LEU A 76 0.56 -4.99 2.45
C LEU A 76 0.82 -3.52 2.14
N LEU A 77 1.87 -3.23 1.35
CA LEU A 77 2.18 -1.85 0.95
C LEU A 77 1.05 -1.23 0.11
N THR A 78 0.39 -2.03 -0.72
CA THR A 78 -0.77 -1.58 -1.51
C THR A 78 -1.95 -1.25 -0.61
N VAL A 79 -2.27 -2.12 0.35
CA VAL A 79 -3.37 -1.92 1.30
C VAL A 79 -3.13 -0.69 2.18
N ALA A 80 -1.95 -0.61 2.81
CA ALA A 80 -1.56 0.51 3.67
C ALA A 80 -1.65 1.85 2.92
N ARG A 81 -1.17 1.89 1.68
CA ARG A 81 -1.23 3.11 0.88
C ARG A 81 -2.65 3.53 0.53
N ARG A 82 -3.52 2.60 0.16
CA ARG A 82 -4.94 2.90 -0.11
C ARG A 82 -5.62 3.48 1.13
N LEU A 83 -5.44 2.82 2.27
CA LEU A 83 -5.92 3.29 3.56
C LEU A 83 -5.48 4.73 3.87
N ALA A 84 -4.20 5.05 3.68
CA ALA A 84 -3.69 6.39 3.92
C ALA A 84 -4.30 7.45 2.98
N ILE A 85 -4.44 7.12 1.69
CA ILE A 85 -5.03 8.02 0.70
C ILE A 85 -6.51 8.27 1.03
N ASP A 86 -7.26 7.22 1.35
CA ASP A 86 -8.68 7.32 1.70
C ASP A 86 -8.87 8.13 2.98
N ALA A 87 -8.03 7.87 3.99
CA ALA A 87 -8.02 8.65 5.22
C ALA A 87 -7.71 10.13 4.96
N ARG A 88 -6.81 10.45 4.02
CA ARG A 88 -6.53 11.84 3.62
C ARG A 88 -7.71 12.48 2.89
N ARG A 89 -8.33 11.78 1.95
CA ARG A 89 -9.52 12.25 1.22
C ARG A 89 -10.69 12.54 2.16
N ALA A 90 -10.96 11.63 3.10
CA ALA A 90 -12.00 11.82 4.11
C ALA A 90 -11.76 13.05 4.99
N ARG A 91 -10.50 13.36 5.30
CA ARG A 91 -10.13 14.57 6.04
C ARG A 91 -10.36 15.85 5.22
N GLN A 92 -9.98 15.84 3.94
CA GLN A 92 -10.16 16.99 3.04
C GLN A 92 -11.63 17.28 2.74
N ALA A 93 -12.49 16.26 2.76
CA ALA A 93 -13.93 16.42 2.58
C ALA A 93 -14.65 17.02 3.80
N ARG A 94 -13.99 17.07 4.97
CA ARG A 94 -14.53 17.66 6.19
C ARG A 94 -14.10 19.13 6.29
N PRO A 95 -15.00 20.09 6.60
CA PRO A 95 -14.61 21.48 6.85
C PRO A 95 -13.53 21.54 7.92
N PRO A 96 -12.49 22.40 7.78
CA PRO A 96 -11.43 22.48 8.77
C PRO A 96 -12.01 22.96 10.10
N GLU A 97 -11.99 22.09 11.10
CA GLU A 97 -12.07 22.51 12.49
C GLU A 97 -10.77 23.29 12.77
N VAL A 98 -10.88 24.59 13.02
CA VAL A 98 -9.75 25.45 13.40
C VAL A 98 -9.26 24.97 14.76
N GLY A 99 -8.22 24.14 14.76
CA GLY A 99 -7.53 23.64 15.94
C GLY A 99 -6.03 23.73 15.71
N ASP A 100 -5.38 24.53 16.54
CA ASP A 100 -3.93 24.78 16.54
C ASP A 100 -3.12 23.48 16.52
N ALA A 101 -2.35 23.29 15.45
CA ALA A 101 -1.04 22.64 15.47
C ALA A 101 -0.40 22.76 14.08
N VAL A 102 0.16 23.93 13.79
CA VAL A 102 1.31 24.00 12.89
C VAL A 102 2.44 23.29 13.63
N LEU A 103 2.65 22.01 13.34
CA LEU A 103 3.90 21.34 13.74
C LEU A 103 4.69 21.01 12.49
N GLU A 104 5.49 22.01 12.12
CA GLU A 104 6.66 21.89 11.27
C GLU A 104 7.51 20.71 11.78
N ASN A 105 7.50 19.59 11.05
CA ASN A 105 8.40 18.47 11.31
C ASN A 105 9.06 18.04 9.99
N ALA A 106 9.81 18.97 9.41
CA ALA A 106 10.87 18.65 8.47
C ALA A 106 12.03 17.99 9.25
N ARG A 107 11.85 16.72 9.65
CA ARG A 107 12.99 15.86 10.02
C ARG A 107 13.76 15.51 8.76
N VAL A 108 14.65 16.43 8.39
CA VAL A 108 15.68 16.24 7.37
C VAL A 108 16.67 15.20 7.90
N CYS A 109 16.51 13.94 7.49
CA CYS A 109 17.52 12.91 7.69
C CYS A 109 18.43 12.82 6.45
N ALA A 110 19.70 12.49 6.67
CA ALA A 110 20.80 12.40 5.69
C ALA A 110 20.52 11.55 4.42
N ASP A 111 19.45 10.77 4.42
CA ASP A 111 18.92 9.97 3.30
C ASP A 111 18.03 10.82 2.35
N HIS A 112 18.04 12.15 2.45
CA HIS A 112 17.26 13.00 1.55
C HIS A 112 17.76 12.95 0.10
N ALA A 113 19.07 12.88 -0.11
CA ALA A 113 19.69 12.87 -1.44
C ALA A 113 19.42 11.55 -2.20
N GLU A 114 19.58 10.40 -1.54
CA GLU A 114 19.31 9.09 -2.13
C GLU A 114 17.81 8.92 -2.42
N ARG A 115 16.94 9.35 -1.51
CA ARG A 115 15.48 9.42 -1.76
C ARG A 115 15.11 10.37 -2.89
N ALA A 116 15.74 11.54 -2.97
CA ALA A 116 15.48 12.50 -4.03
C ALA A 116 15.89 11.91 -5.39
N ALA A 117 17.05 11.25 -5.46
CA ALA A 117 17.49 10.51 -6.64
C ALA A 117 16.49 9.41 -7.04
N ALA A 118 16.06 8.56 -6.10
CA ALA A 118 15.06 7.54 -6.36
C ALA A 118 13.71 8.12 -6.85
N ALA A 119 13.28 9.27 -6.31
CA ALA A 119 12.08 9.96 -6.76
C ALA A 119 12.24 10.55 -8.18
N LEU A 120 13.41 11.08 -8.51
CA LEU A 120 13.76 11.53 -9.86
C LEU A 120 13.73 10.35 -10.84
N ASP A 121 14.32 9.22 -10.48
CA ASP A 121 14.36 8.01 -11.32
C ASP A 121 12.96 7.48 -11.61
N VAL A 122 12.09 7.40 -10.60
CA VAL A 122 10.68 7.02 -10.79
C VAL A 122 9.97 8.00 -11.70
N ARG A 123 10.21 9.31 -11.55
CA ARG A 123 9.59 10.33 -12.38
C ARG A 123 10.03 10.21 -13.85
N GLU A 124 11.31 10.00 -14.10
CA GLU A 124 11.82 9.79 -15.46
C GLU A 124 11.29 8.47 -16.05
N ALA A 125 11.21 7.40 -15.26
CA ALA A 125 10.61 6.14 -15.70
C ALA A 125 9.14 6.30 -16.10
N VAL A 126 8.33 7.04 -15.34
CA VAL A 126 6.92 7.33 -15.68
C VAL A 126 6.81 8.12 -16.99
N LYS A 127 7.77 9.00 -17.29
CA LYS A 127 7.78 9.76 -18.56
C LYS A 127 8.00 8.88 -19.79
N THR A 128 8.64 7.71 -19.64
CA THR A 128 8.84 6.76 -20.75
C THR A 128 7.56 6.01 -21.15
N LEU A 129 6.52 6.05 -20.30
CA LEU A 129 5.27 5.34 -20.55
C LEU A 129 4.40 6.06 -21.57
N THR A 130 3.66 5.27 -22.36
CA THR A 130 2.59 5.79 -23.21
C THR A 130 1.51 6.48 -22.35
N PRO A 131 0.75 7.44 -22.91
CA PRO A 131 -0.29 8.14 -22.17
C PRO A 131 -1.27 7.19 -21.45
N GLU A 132 -1.69 6.11 -22.11
CA GLU A 132 -2.68 5.16 -21.59
C GLU A 132 -2.15 4.37 -20.38
N HIS A 133 -0.87 4.01 -20.42
CA HIS A 133 -0.20 3.33 -19.30
C HIS A 133 0.02 4.30 -18.13
N ARG A 134 0.40 5.53 -18.44
CA ARG A 134 0.63 6.59 -17.45
C ARG A 134 -0.65 6.95 -16.71
N GLU A 135 -1.76 7.16 -17.41
CA GLU A 135 -3.05 7.52 -16.80
C GLU A 135 -3.52 6.47 -15.79
N VAL A 136 -3.44 5.19 -16.17
CA VAL A 136 -3.79 4.08 -15.27
C VAL A 136 -2.89 4.08 -14.03
N LEU A 137 -1.58 4.26 -14.19
CA LEU A 137 -0.69 4.34 -13.02
C LEU A 137 -0.97 5.56 -12.15
N VAL A 138 -1.25 6.73 -12.74
CA VAL A 138 -1.59 7.94 -12.00
C VAL A 138 -2.83 7.71 -11.15
N LEU A 139 -3.90 7.17 -11.72
CA LEU A 139 -5.13 6.91 -10.98
C LEU A 139 -4.91 5.87 -9.87
N VAL A 140 -4.39 4.70 -10.22
CA VAL A 140 -4.31 3.57 -9.28
C VAL A 140 -3.26 3.81 -8.21
N TYR A 141 -2.08 4.27 -8.61
CA TYR A 141 -0.98 4.46 -7.68
C TYR A 141 -1.06 5.87 -7.10
N PHE A 142 -0.87 6.93 -7.86
CA PHE A 142 -0.68 8.27 -7.29
C PHE A 142 -1.93 8.85 -6.64
N GLN A 143 -3.10 8.57 -7.20
CA GLN A 143 -4.37 9.04 -6.65
C GLN A 143 -5.03 8.00 -5.75
N GLY A 144 -4.61 6.73 -5.76
CA GLY A 144 -5.15 5.66 -4.92
C GLY A 144 -6.53 5.15 -5.34
N ALA A 145 -6.92 5.37 -6.60
CA ALA A 145 -8.16 4.82 -7.12
C ALA A 145 -8.15 3.29 -7.10
N SER A 146 -9.29 2.68 -6.76
CA SER A 146 -9.51 1.26 -6.98
C SER A 146 -9.52 0.94 -8.48
N VAL A 147 -9.39 -0.34 -8.83
CA VAL A 147 -9.49 -0.78 -10.24
C VAL A 147 -10.84 -0.39 -10.85
N ALA A 148 -11.92 -0.46 -10.06
CA ALA A 148 -13.26 -0.10 -10.51
C ALA A 148 -13.40 1.41 -10.71
N GLU A 149 -12.87 2.23 -9.80
CA GLU A 149 -12.87 3.69 -9.91
C GLU A 149 -12.05 4.16 -11.11
N ALA A 150 -10.85 3.59 -11.32
CA ALA A 150 -10.02 3.90 -12.47
C ALA A 150 -10.68 3.47 -13.79
N ALA A 151 -11.35 2.32 -13.81
CA ALA A 151 -12.11 1.84 -14.97
C ALA A 151 -13.24 2.81 -15.33
N ALA A 152 -14.00 3.26 -14.33
CA ALA A 152 -15.07 4.24 -14.50
C ALA A 152 -14.54 5.59 -14.99
N ALA A 153 -13.46 6.10 -14.38
CA ALA A 153 -12.86 7.39 -14.75
C ALA A 153 -12.31 7.43 -16.18
N LEU A 154 -11.76 6.31 -16.65
CA LEU A 154 -11.15 6.19 -17.98
C LEU A 154 -12.09 5.66 -19.06
N GLY A 155 -13.30 5.20 -18.70
CA GLY A 155 -14.24 4.59 -19.65
C GLY A 155 -13.72 3.28 -20.26
N ILE A 156 -12.95 2.48 -19.51
CA ILE A 156 -12.35 1.22 -19.99
C ILE A 156 -12.70 0.04 -19.08
N PRO A 157 -12.63 -1.22 -19.55
CA PRO A 157 -12.89 -2.39 -18.71
C PRO A 157 -11.92 -2.54 -17.53
N PRO A 158 -12.34 -3.07 -16.36
CA PRO A 158 -11.47 -3.36 -15.22
C PRO A 158 -10.27 -4.26 -15.57
N GLY A 159 -10.46 -5.21 -16.49
CA GLY A 159 -9.37 -6.05 -17.00
C GLY A 159 -8.29 -5.26 -17.74
N THR A 160 -8.69 -4.22 -18.48
CA THR A 160 -7.79 -3.31 -19.18
C THR A 160 -7.00 -2.42 -18.22
N VAL A 161 -7.61 -1.98 -17.11
CA VAL A 161 -6.89 -1.28 -16.04
C VAL A 161 -5.80 -2.19 -15.47
N LYS A 162 -6.14 -3.44 -15.13
CA LYS A 162 -5.16 -4.41 -14.60
C LYS A 162 -4.02 -4.67 -15.57
N SER A 163 -4.32 -4.93 -16.85
CA SER A 163 -3.30 -5.22 -17.86
C SER A 163 -2.42 -4.00 -18.15
N ARG A 164 -3.00 -2.80 -18.31
CA ARG A 164 -2.23 -1.57 -18.49
C ARG A 164 -1.33 -1.28 -17.29
N ALA A 165 -1.82 -1.42 -16.06
CA ALA A 165 -0.98 -1.25 -14.86
C ALA A 165 0.19 -2.24 -14.86
N TYR A 166 -0.06 -3.51 -15.19
CA TYR A 166 0.95 -4.54 -15.27
C TYR A 166 2.05 -4.21 -16.30
N TYR A 167 1.68 -3.88 -17.54
CA TYR A 167 2.65 -3.55 -18.58
C TYR A 167 3.39 -2.23 -18.31
N ALA A 168 2.72 -1.25 -17.69
CA ALA A 168 3.34 -0.01 -17.27
C ALA A 168 4.44 -0.25 -16.22
N LEU A 169 4.16 -1.01 -15.17
CA LEU A 169 5.17 -1.36 -14.16
C LEU A 169 6.31 -2.18 -14.75
N ARG A 170 6.00 -3.12 -15.65
CA ARG A 170 7.01 -3.93 -16.33
C ARG A 170 7.92 -3.08 -17.23
N ALA A 171 7.37 -2.06 -17.90
CA ALA A 171 8.15 -1.10 -18.67
C ALA A 171 9.06 -0.26 -17.76
N MET A 172 8.52 0.27 -16.65
CA MET A 172 9.30 1.05 -15.67
C MET A 172 10.45 0.26 -15.04
N ARG A 173 10.24 -1.03 -14.71
CA ARG A 173 11.29 -1.89 -14.14
C ARG A 173 12.53 -2.01 -15.02
N ARG A 174 12.39 -1.90 -16.34
CA ARG A 174 13.52 -1.99 -17.29
C ARG A 174 14.39 -0.74 -17.31
N VAL A 175 13.86 0.40 -16.88
CA VAL A 175 14.54 1.70 -16.94
C VAL A 175 14.94 2.22 -15.55
N LEU A 176 14.39 1.65 -14.48
CA LEU A 176 14.73 2.01 -13.10
C LEU A 176 16.12 1.47 -12.71
N PRO A 177 17.06 2.34 -12.26
CA PRO A 177 18.33 1.92 -11.70
C PRO A 177 18.14 0.96 -10.51
N GLY A 178 19.02 -0.03 -10.36
CA GLY A 178 18.95 -1.03 -9.28
C GLY A 178 17.94 -2.16 -9.50
N TYR A 179 16.88 -1.96 -10.30
CA TYR A 179 15.94 -3.03 -10.68
C TYR A 179 16.25 -3.67 -12.04
N ALA A 180 16.98 -2.97 -12.91
CA ALA A 180 17.38 -3.48 -14.21
C ALA A 180 18.48 -4.57 -14.13
N ALA A 181 19.21 -4.65 -13.01
CA ALA A 181 20.26 -5.65 -12.79
C ALA A 181 19.69 -7.07 -12.60
N ASP A 182 18.49 -7.19 -12.03
CA ASP A 182 17.83 -8.47 -11.74
C ASP A 182 17.12 -9.10 -12.96
N LEU A 183 17.18 -8.45 -14.13
CA LEU A 183 16.51 -8.88 -15.36
C LEU A 183 17.50 -9.39 -16.44
N ARG A 184 18.76 -9.62 -16.08
CA ARG A 184 19.77 -10.29 -16.93
C ARG A 184 20.11 -11.64 -16.34
#